data_AF-H7C0D4-F1
#
_entry.id   AF-H7C0D4-F1
#
_cell.length_a   1.000
_cell.length_b   1.000
_cell.length_c   1.000
_cell.angle_alpha   90.00
_cell.angle_beta   90.00
_cell.angle_gamma   90.00
#
_symmetry.space_group_name_H-M   'P 1'
#
loop_
_entity.id
_entity.type
_entity.pdbx_description
1 polymer ?
#
loop_
_entity_poly.entity_id
_entity_poly.type
_entity_poly.pdbx_seq_one_letter_code
_entity_poly.pdbx_strand_id
1 'polypeptide(L)' 'QCQVENGSAVCVCQAGYTGAACEMDVDDCSPDPCLNGGSCVDLVGNYTCLCAEPFKGLRCETVVTC' A
#
# COMPACT_ATOMS: atom_id res chain seq x y z
N GLN A 1 13.67 12.84 -5.93
CA GLN A 1 14.98 13.53 -5.84
C GLN A 1 16.04 12.57 -6.35
N CYS A 2 16.84 12.91 -7.35
CA CYS A 2 17.81 11.97 -7.93
C CYS A 2 19.04 11.84 -7.01
N GLN A 3 19.33 10.64 -6.50
CA GLN A 3 20.55 10.38 -5.74
C GLN A 3 21.45 9.44 -6.55
N VAL A 4 22.75 9.72 -6.57
CA VAL A 4 23.73 8.92 -7.31
C VAL A 4 24.44 8.04 -6.30
N GLU A 5 24.11 6.75 -6.27
CA GLU A 5 24.89 5.76 -5.54
C GLU A 5 25.76 4.98 -6.54
N ASN A 6 27.09 5.16 -6.43
CA ASN A 6 28.11 4.38 -7.14
C ASN A 6 28.03 4.39 -8.68
N GLY A 7 27.75 5.56 -9.28
CA GLY A 7 27.71 5.74 -10.73
C GLY A 7 26.38 5.37 -11.40
N SER A 8 25.39 4.90 -10.64
CA SER A 8 24.01 4.73 -11.08
C SER A 8 23.17 5.92 -10.57
N ALA A 9 22.56 6.68 -11.49
CA ALA A 9 21.62 7.73 -11.12
C ALA A 9 20.26 7.09 -10.86
N VAL A 10 19.92 6.89 -9.59
CA VAL A 10 18.63 6.34 -9.18
C VAL A 10 17.79 7.46 -8.58
N CYS A 11 16.57 7.62 -9.07
CA CYS A 11 15.62 8.50 -8.43
C CYS A 11 15.22 7.92 -7.08
N VAL A 12 15.49 8.65 -5.99
CA VAL A 12 14.90 8.33 -4.69
C VAL A 12 13.48 8.85 -4.72
N CYS A 13 12.56 7.88 -4.76
CA CYS A 13 11.14 8.11 -4.76
C CYS A 13 10.62 8.36 -3.35
N GLN A 14 9.53 9.13 -3.26
CA GLN A 14 8.78 9.23 -2.02
C GLN A 14 8.18 7.87 -1.69
N ALA A 15 7.89 7.62 -0.41
CA ALA A 15 7.19 6.40 -0.01
C ALA A 15 5.89 6.27 -0.81
N GLY A 16 5.63 5.09 -1.37
CA GLY A 16 4.51 4.86 -2.28
C GLY A 16 4.80 5.03 -3.76
N TYR A 17 5.97 5.54 -4.18
CA TYR A 17 6.28 5.69 -5.60
C TYR A 17 7.46 4.83 -6.05
N THR A 18 7.41 4.40 -7.30
CA THR A 18 8.43 3.59 -7.98
C THR A 18 8.60 4.06 -9.44
N GLY A 19 9.57 3.47 -10.14
CA GLY A 19 9.93 3.85 -11.51
C GLY A 19 11.17 4.72 -11.61
N ALA A 20 11.65 4.91 -12.83
CA ALA A 20 12.91 5.61 -13.10
C ALA A 20 12.82 7.11 -12.76
N ALA A 21 11.60 7.68 -12.80
CA ALA A 21 11.29 9.05 -12.46
C ALA A 21 10.26 9.17 -11.31
N CYS A 22 10.00 8.08 -10.58
CA CYS A 22 8.97 8.02 -9.53
C CYS A 22 7.55 8.32 -10.05
N GLU A 23 7.29 7.88 -11.27
CA GLU A 23 6.06 8.10 -12.01
C GLU A 23 4.99 7.04 -11.76
N MET A 24 5.36 5.90 -11.17
CA MET A 24 4.46 4.80 -10.88
C MET A 24 4.10 4.81 -9.40
N ASP A 25 2.80 4.80 -9.09
CA ASP A 25 2.32 4.51 -7.73
C ASP A 25 2.54 3.03 -7.43
N VAL A 26 3.00 2.72 -6.23
CA VAL A 26 3.17 1.35 -5.76
C VAL A 26 1.80 0.85 -5.36
N ASP A 27 1.36 -0.26 -5.97
CA ASP A 27 0.12 -0.92 -5.57
C ASP A 27 0.30 -1.55 -4.18
N ASP A 28 -0.07 -0.78 -3.15
CA ASP A 28 -0.01 -1.17 -1.74
C ASP A 28 -1.09 -2.22 -1.39
N CYS A 29 -2.00 -2.50 -2.33
CA CYS A 29 -2.98 -3.57 -2.26
C CYS A 29 -2.48 -4.91 -2.83
N SER A 30 -1.24 -5.01 -3.31
CA SER A 30 -0.72 -6.23 -3.93
C SER A 30 0.46 -6.85 -3.16
N PRO A 31 0.32 -8.09 -2.63
CA PRO A 31 -0.88 -8.93 -2.61
C PRO A 31 -1.95 -8.40 -1.63
N ASP A 32 -3.23 -8.75 -1.86
CA ASP A 32 -4.37 -8.22 -1.09
C ASP A 32 -4.14 -8.33 0.43
N PRO A 33 -3.92 -7.21 1.13
CA PRO A 33 -3.64 -7.22 2.54
C PRO A 33 -4.93 -7.44 3.37
N CYS A 34 -6.11 -7.18 2.81
CA CYS A 34 -7.38 -7.22 3.51
C CYS A 34 -7.88 -8.66 3.67
N LEU A 35 -8.37 -8.99 4.86
CA LEU A 35 -8.89 -10.32 5.20
C LEU A 35 -10.43 -10.31 5.20
N ASN A 36 -11.00 -11.52 5.28
CA ASN A 36 -12.45 -11.73 5.46
C ASN A 36 -13.34 -11.03 4.42
N GLY A 37 -12.83 -10.87 3.18
CA GLY A 37 -13.56 -10.21 2.10
C GLY A 37 -13.61 -8.69 2.21
N GLY A 38 -12.70 -8.07 2.97
CA GLY A 38 -12.52 -6.62 2.95
C GLY A 38 -11.99 -6.15 1.58
N SER A 39 -12.46 -5.00 1.12
CA SER A 39 -11.96 -4.40 -0.12
C SER A 39 -10.76 -3.50 0.17
N CYS A 40 -9.62 -3.79 -0.46
CA CYS A 40 -8.44 -2.94 -0.37
C CYS A 40 -8.62 -1.66 -1.20
N VAL A 41 -8.21 -0.53 -0.63
CA VAL A 41 -8.11 0.76 -1.31
C VAL A 41 -6.65 1.19 -1.24
N ASP A 42 -6.05 1.29 -2.43
CA ASP A 42 -4.69 1.71 -2.65
C ASP A 42 -4.54 3.21 -2.32
N LEU A 43 -3.51 3.56 -1.56
CA LEU A 43 -3.16 4.93 -1.20
C LEU A 43 -1.67 5.12 -1.47
N VAL A 44 -1.23 6.37 -1.59
CA VAL A 44 0.19 6.65 -1.82
C VAL A 44 1.02 6.24 -0.59
N GLY A 45 1.72 5.11 -0.69
CA GLY A 45 2.62 4.59 0.34
C GLY A 45 1.90 3.98 1.53
N ASN A 46 0.64 3.60 1.34
CA ASN A 46 -0.19 2.97 2.35
C ASN A 46 -1.41 2.30 1.69
N TYR A 47 -2.19 1.57 2.47
CA TYR A 47 -3.48 1.07 2.03
C TYR A 47 -4.51 1.24 3.14
N THR A 48 -5.79 1.16 2.78
CA THR A 48 -6.85 1.02 3.78
C THR A 48 -7.82 -0.08 3.37
N CYS A 49 -8.30 -0.84 4.34
CA CYS A 49 -9.26 -1.91 4.13
C CYS A 49 -10.68 -1.46 4.47
N LEU A 50 -11.59 -1.58 3.52
CA LEU A 50 -13.03 -1.42 3.74
C LEU A 50 -13.60 -2.75 4.22
N CYS A 51 -13.79 -2.87 5.53
CA CYS A 51 -14.28 -4.10 6.15
C CYS A 51 -15.79 -4.28 6.00
N ALA A 52 -16.21 -5.47 5.59
CA ALA A 52 -17.59 -5.90 5.71
C ALA A 52 -17.95 -6.15 7.18
N GLU A 53 -19.17 -5.84 7.60
CA GLU A 53 -19.63 -6.24 8.94
C GLU A 53 -19.73 -7.78 9.03
N PRO A 54 -19.39 -8.38 10.18
CA PRO A 54 -19.02 -7.79 11.47
C PRO A 54 -17.50 -7.57 11.67
N PHE A 55 -16.71 -7.50 10.60
CA PHE A 55 -15.25 -7.43 10.69
C PHE A 55 -14.74 -6.00 10.93
N LYS A 56 -13.66 -5.88 11.71
CA LYS A 56 -12.92 -4.65 12.00
C LYS A 56 -11.42 -4.95 12.09
N GLY A 57 -10.61 -3.90 12.26
CA GLY A 57 -9.15 -3.97 12.29
C GLY A 57 -8.53 -3.30 11.07
N LEU A 58 -7.20 -3.18 11.05
CA LEU A 58 -6.49 -2.56 9.92
C LEU A 58 -6.64 -3.39 8.64
N ARG A 59 -6.73 -4.71 8.80
CA ARG A 59 -6.83 -5.70 7.73
C ARG A 59 -8.14 -6.49 7.80
N CYS A 60 -9.15 -5.97 8.50
CA CYS A 60 -10.42 -6.68 8.73
C CYS A 60 -10.26 -8.05 9.40
N GLU A 61 -9.23 -8.21 10.22
CA GLU A 61 -8.83 -9.46 10.86
C GLU A 61 -9.68 -9.81 12.10
N THR A 62 -10.33 -8.82 12.70
CA THR A 62 -11.07 -8.98 13.96
C THR A 62 -12.56 -9.11 13.68
N VAL A 63 -13.18 -10.17 14.18
CA VAL A 63 -14.64 -10.33 14.16
C VAL A 63 -15.21 -9.63 15.38
N VAL A 64 -16.12 -8.66 15.19
CA VAL A 64 -16.82 -7.97 16.28
C VAL A 64 -18.21 -8.58 16.43
N THR A 65 -18.31 -9.57 17.30
CA THR A 65 -19.59 -10.11 17.75
C THR A 65 -20.02 -9.38 19.02
N CYS A 66 -21.22 -8.82 19.03
CA CYS A 66 -21.85 -8.28 20.24
C CYS A 66 -22.30 -9.40 21.19
#